data_AF-A0A2D5GRD9-F1
#
_entry.id   AF-A0A2D5GRD9-F1
#
_cell.length_a   1.000
_cell.length_b   1.000
_cell.length_c   1.000
_cell.angle_alpha   90.00
_cell.angle_beta   90.00
_cell.angle_gamma   90.00
#
_symmetry.space_group_name_H-M   'P 1'
#
loop_
_entity.id
_entity.type
_entity.pdbx_description
1 polymer ?
#
loop_
_entity_poly.entity_id
_entity_poly.type
_entity_poly.pdbx_seq_one_letter_code
_entity_poly.pdbx_strand_id
1 'polypeptide(L)'
;MPVEVADSRWKYKGLLAELQQQTKDTLDLKLGAQAYVKATCVKCHRFGEQGEKIGPDLTYVSRRFQQKEVLQATLFPSHFVSEEYPTFTIVTDAGKTFTGMMGAAGPDEIMLLTEAGKRQMIKKQDVDEIIPVKKSAMPDGLLNLLSKAEAIQLIRYLGTLPEGASDKYRHKLP
;
A
#
# COMPACT_ATOMS: atom_id res chain seq x y z
N MET A 1 -7.78 -18.83 -5.86
CA MET A 1 -8.07 -17.53 -5.20
C MET A 1 -7.12 -17.41 -4.00
N PRO A 2 -6.64 -16.21 -3.64
CA PRO A 2 -5.88 -16.03 -2.40
C PRO A 2 -6.67 -16.57 -1.22
N VAL A 3 -5.97 -17.21 -0.28
CA VAL A 3 -6.57 -17.77 0.92
C VAL A 3 -7.08 -16.59 1.76
N GLU A 4 -8.39 -16.54 2.00
CA GLU A 4 -8.93 -15.54 2.91
C GLU A 4 -8.34 -15.77 4.30
N VAL A 5 -7.67 -14.76 4.85
CA VAL A 5 -7.27 -14.78 6.26
C VAL A 5 -8.55 -14.90 7.11
N ALA A 6 -8.56 -15.87 8.03
CA ALA A 6 -9.74 -16.26 8.80
C ALA A 6 -10.38 -15.07 9.52
N ASP A 7 -9.58 -14.10 9.96
CA ASP A 7 -10.00 -12.94 10.75
C ASP A 7 -10.20 -11.65 9.94
N SER A 8 -10.20 -11.72 8.61
CA SER A 8 -10.51 -10.53 7.79
C SER A 8 -11.98 -10.15 7.96
N ARG A 9 -12.24 -8.94 8.48
CA ARG A 9 -13.59 -8.35 8.62
C ARG A 9 -14.32 -8.33 7.28
N TRP A 10 -13.58 -8.21 6.18
CA TRP A 10 -14.12 -8.10 4.84
C TRP A 10 -13.71 -9.28 3.97
N LYS A 11 -14.65 -9.78 3.17
CA LYS A 11 -14.41 -10.85 2.20
C LYS A 11 -14.34 -10.28 0.79
N TYR A 12 -13.40 -10.77 -0.01
CA TYR A 12 -13.15 -10.24 -1.35
C TYR A 12 -14.41 -10.30 -2.22
N LYS A 13 -15.08 -11.45 -2.26
CA LYS A 13 -16.30 -11.64 -3.05
C LYS A 13 -17.42 -10.68 -2.62
N GLY A 14 -17.56 -10.44 -1.32
CA GLY A 14 -18.56 -9.54 -0.77
C GLY A 14 -18.33 -8.09 -1.19
N LEU A 15 -17.11 -7.57 -0.99
CA LEU A 15 -16.77 -6.21 -1.41
C LEU A 15 -16.80 -6.03 -2.93
N LEU A 16 -16.39 -7.04 -3.70
CA LEU A 16 -16.45 -7.00 -5.16
C LEU A 16 -17.89 -6.93 -5.66
N ALA A 17 -18.80 -7.73 -5.10
CA ALA A 17 -20.21 -7.71 -5.48
C ALA A 17 -20.84 -6.32 -5.21
N GLU A 18 -20.51 -5.72 -4.07
CA GLU A 18 -20.94 -4.36 -3.71
C GLU A 18 -20.37 -3.34 -4.71
N LEU A 19 -19.07 -3.39 -5.04
CA LEU A 19 -18.46 -2.50 -6.04
C LEU A 19 -19.14 -2.59 -7.40
N GLN A 20 -19.53 -3.79 -7.84
CA GLN A 20 -20.18 -4.03 -9.13
C GLN A 20 -21.61 -3.50 -9.22
N GLN A 21 -22.31 -3.34 -8.08
CA GLN A 21 -23.68 -2.82 -8.04
C GLN A 21 -23.73 -1.29 -8.01
N GLN A 22 -22.62 -0.61 -7.68
CA GLN A 22 -22.58 0.84 -7.55
C GLN A 22 -22.42 1.52 -8.92
N THR A 23 -23.22 2.56 -9.18
CA THR A 23 -23.12 3.41 -10.38
C THR A 23 -22.25 4.64 -10.15
N LYS A 24 -21.84 5.37 -11.21
CA LYS A 24 -21.06 6.61 -11.06
C LYS A 24 -21.72 7.66 -10.15
N ASP A 25 -23.04 7.72 -10.13
CA ASP A 25 -23.80 8.71 -9.34
C ASP A 25 -23.66 8.55 -7.82
N THR A 26 -23.22 7.37 -7.38
CA THR A 26 -22.98 7.07 -5.96
C THR A 26 -21.53 7.33 -5.53
N LEU A 27 -20.70 7.92 -6.41
CA LEU A 27 -19.29 8.19 -6.12
C LEU A 27 -19.16 9.33 -5.11
N ASP A 28 -18.52 9.05 -3.99
CA ASP A 28 -18.18 10.04 -2.98
C ASP A 28 -16.66 10.11 -2.84
N LEU A 29 -16.05 11.03 -3.59
CA LEU A 29 -14.61 11.26 -3.58
C LEU A 29 -14.11 11.75 -2.22
N LYS A 30 -14.93 12.49 -1.48
CA LYS A 30 -14.56 13.00 -0.15
C LYS A 30 -14.47 11.86 0.85
N LEU A 31 -15.47 10.96 0.86
CA LEU A 31 -15.45 9.78 1.71
C LEU A 31 -14.30 8.84 1.33
N GLY A 32 -14.04 8.66 0.03
CA GLY A 32 -12.90 7.87 -0.45
C GLY A 32 -11.54 8.43 -0.02
N ALA A 33 -11.34 9.74 -0.13
CA ALA A 33 -10.11 10.41 0.36
C ALA A 33 -9.96 10.31 1.88
N GLN A 34 -11.05 10.45 2.64
CA GLN A 34 -11.04 10.24 4.09
C GLN A 34 -10.67 8.79 4.45
N ALA A 35 -11.24 7.83 3.73
CA ALA A 35 -10.91 6.41 3.89
C ALA A 35 -9.44 6.10 3.56
N TYR A 36 -8.86 6.76 2.56
CA TYR A 36 -7.43 6.64 2.19
C TYR A 36 -6.51 7.07 3.35
N VAL A 37 -6.85 8.15 4.04
CA VAL A 37 -6.13 8.61 5.24
C VAL A 37 -6.37 7.68 6.41
N LYS A 38 -7.63 7.29 6.66
CA LYS A 38 -8.04 6.45 7.80
C LYS A 38 -7.44 5.04 7.74
N ALA A 39 -7.35 4.46 6.55
CA ALA A 39 -6.64 3.21 6.29
C ALA A 39 -5.11 3.38 6.25
N THR A 40 -4.59 4.58 6.54
CA THR A 40 -3.17 4.91 6.62
C THR A 40 -2.37 4.76 5.32
N CYS A 41 -3.04 4.64 4.17
CA CYS A 41 -2.41 4.49 2.87
C CYS A 41 -1.45 5.66 2.55
N VAL A 42 -1.82 6.88 2.99
CA VAL A 42 -1.00 8.10 2.88
C VAL A 42 0.40 8.00 3.46
N LYS A 43 0.64 7.11 4.43
CA LYS A 43 1.95 6.95 5.08
C LYS A 43 3.00 6.38 4.13
N CYS A 44 2.57 5.66 3.09
CA CYS A 44 3.46 4.94 2.19
C CYS A 44 3.24 5.33 0.73
N HIS A 45 2.01 5.63 0.35
CA HIS A 45 1.60 5.84 -1.03
C HIS A 45 1.19 7.28 -1.30
N ARG A 46 1.59 7.77 -2.47
CA ARG A 46 1.15 9.04 -3.01
C ARG A 46 -0.09 8.85 -3.87
N PHE A 47 -1.04 9.76 -3.76
CA PHE A 47 -2.16 9.89 -4.68
C PHE A 47 -2.41 11.38 -4.95
N GLY A 48 -2.07 11.82 -6.17
CA GLY A 48 -1.98 13.24 -6.50
C GLY A 48 -0.86 13.91 -5.69
N GLU A 49 -1.21 14.95 -4.94
CA GLU A 49 -0.27 15.68 -4.07
C GLU A 49 -0.28 15.19 -2.61
N GLN A 50 -1.07 14.16 -2.28
CA GLN A 50 -1.20 13.64 -0.92
C GLN A 50 -0.39 12.36 -0.71
N GLY A 51 0.31 12.29 0.42
CA GLY A 51 1.01 11.09 0.88
C GLY A 51 2.48 11.00 0.47
N GLU A 52 3.12 9.91 0.88
CA GLU A 52 4.56 9.67 0.72
C GLU A 52 4.89 8.88 -0.55
N LYS A 53 6.14 8.97 -1.03
CA LYS A 53 6.63 8.19 -2.19
C LYS A 53 7.55 7.04 -1.76
N ILE A 54 7.09 6.24 -0.80
CA ILE A 54 7.89 5.11 -0.30
C ILE A 54 7.47 3.82 -1.01
N GLY A 55 6.16 3.56 -1.05
CA GLY A 55 5.57 2.56 -1.93
C GLY A 55 5.28 3.11 -3.32
N PRO A 56 4.67 2.28 -4.20
CA PRO A 56 4.24 2.71 -5.52
C PRO A 56 3.36 3.96 -5.49
N ASP A 57 3.61 4.86 -6.42
CA ASP A 57 2.72 6.00 -6.63
C ASP A 57 1.37 5.52 -7.20
N LEU A 58 0.29 5.77 -6.46
CA LEU A 58 -1.05 5.34 -6.80
C LEU A 58 -1.81 6.36 -7.66
N THR A 59 -1.25 7.54 -7.94
CA THR A 59 -1.88 8.63 -8.70
C THR A 59 -2.51 8.16 -10.01
N TYR A 60 -1.89 7.19 -10.69
CA TYR A 60 -2.33 6.65 -11.96
C TYR A 60 -2.71 5.17 -11.89
N VAL A 61 -3.01 4.65 -10.69
CA VAL A 61 -3.32 3.23 -10.48
C VAL A 61 -4.53 2.79 -11.32
N SER A 62 -5.53 3.66 -11.47
CA SER A 62 -6.73 3.44 -12.29
C SER A 62 -6.46 3.22 -13.78
N ARG A 63 -5.29 3.65 -14.29
CA ARG A 63 -4.88 3.41 -15.68
C ARG A 63 -4.20 2.06 -15.88
N ARG A 64 -3.68 1.47 -14.79
CA ARG A 64 -2.90 0.23 -14.81
C ARG A 64 -3.70 -0.97 -14.32
N PHE A 65 -4.66 -0.74 -13.43
CA PHE A 65 -5.40 -1.79 -12.74
C PHE A 65 -6.89 -1.49 -12.67
N GLN A 66 -7.70 -2.52 -12.83
CA GLN A 66 -9.14 -2.49 -12.59
C GLN A 66 -9.43 -2.51 -11.08
N GLN A 67 -10.62 -2.04 -10.68
CA GLN A 67 -11.04 -2.00 -9.27
C GLN A 67 -10.91 -3.36 -8.56
N LYS A 68 -11.19 -4.46 -9.27
CA LYS A 68 -11.08 -5.83 -8.73
C LYS A 68 -9.65 -6.22 -8.35
N GLU A 69 -8.66 -5.69 -9.09
CA GLU A 69 -7.23 -5.95 -8.88
C GLU A 69 -6.71 -5.07 -7.75
N VAL A 70 -7.11 -3.79 -7.73
CA VAL A 70 -6.81 -2.88 -6.61
C VAL A 70 -7.39 -3.42 -5.30
N LEU A 71 -8.64 -3.89 -5.29
CA LEU A 71 -9.26 -4.53 -4.13
C LEU A 71 -8.49 -5.78 -3.70
N GLN A 72 -8.08 -6.63 -4.65
CA GLN A 72 -7.33 -7.84 -4.33
C GLN A 72 -5.98 -7.50 -3.71
N ALA A 73 -5.22 -6.58 -4.30
CA ALA A 73 -3.94 -6.14 -3.77
C ALA A 73 -4.08 -5.49 -2.38
N THR A 74 -5.16 -4.75 -2.15
CA THR A 74 -5.42 -4.10 -0.85
C THR A 74 -5.78 -5.12 0.25
N LEU A 75 -6.54 -6.17 -0.08
CA LEU A 75 -6.90 -7.22 0.87
C LEU A 75 -5.79 -8.24 1.09
N PHE A 76 -4.95 -8.47 0.08
CA PHE A 76 -3.92 -9.50 0.08
C PHE A 76 -2.58 -8.90 -0.39
N PRO A 77 -1.99 -7.96 0.38
CA PRO A 77 -0.79 -7.24 -0.03
C PRO A 77 0.42 -8.14 -0.28
N SER A 78 0.49 -9.29 0.42
CA SER A 78 1.55 -10.28 0.24
C SER A 78 1.27 -11.30 -0.88
N HIS A 79 0.13 -11.22 -1.58
CA HIS A 79 -0.17 -12.14 -2.68
C HIS A 79 0.72 -11.88 -3.91
N PHE A 80 1.08 -10.62 -4.13
CA PHE A 80 2.01 -10.20 -5.16
C PHE A 80 2.90 -9.09 -4.59
N VAL A 81 4.17 -9.41 -4.36
CA VAL A 81 5.19 -8.45 -3.90
C VAL A 81 6.04 -8.09 -5.10
N SER A 82 6.03 -6.81 -5.49
CA SER A 82 6.86 -6.31 -6.59
C SER A 82 8.34 -6.37 -6.21
N GLU A 83 9.18 -6.82 -7.15
CA GLU A 83 10.64 -6.77 -6.99
C GLU A 83 11.18 -5.35 -6.88
N GLU A 84 10.43 -4.34 -7.35
CA GLU A 84 10.77 -2.91 -7.19
C GLU A 84 10.61 -2.42 -5.75
N TYR A 85 9.86 -3.15 -4.92
CA TYR A 85 9.53 -2.77 -3.54
C TYR A 85 9.83 -3.93 -2.56
N PRO A 86 11.08 -4.41 -2.51
CA PRO A 86 11.45 -5.57 -1.71
C PRO A 86 11.38 -5.26 -0.22
N THR A 87 10.95 -6.24 0.55
CA THR A 87 10.91 -6.16 2.01
C THR A 87 12.03 -7.02 2.59
N PHE A 88 12.71 -6.49 3.61
CA PHE A 88 13.83 -7.15 4.27
C PHE A 88 13.63 -7.18 5.78
N THR A 89 14.24 -8.17 6.40
CA THR A 89 14.47 -8.22 7.84
C THR A 89 15.95 -7.97 8.10
N ILE A 90 16.26 -6.96 8.90
CA ILE A 90 17.61 -6.64 9.37
C ILE A 90 17.75 -7.14 10.79
N VAL A 91 18.76 -7.95 11.04
CA VAL A 91 19.21 -8.36 12.37
C VAL A 91 20.46 -7.55 12.69
N THR A 92 20.49 -6.92 13.86
CA THR A 92 21.68 -6.18 14.33
C THR A 92 22.55 -7.06 15.21
N ASP A 93 23.83 -6.73 15.37
CA ASP A 93 24.75 -7.41 16.30
C ASP A 93 24.26 -7.43 17.76
N ALA A 94 23.40 -6.46 18.11
CA ALA A 94 22.75 -6.38 19.42
C ALA A 94 21.50 -7.29 19.55
N GLY A 95 21.23 -8.16 18.57
CA GLY A 95 20.08 -9.07 18.54
C GLY A 95 18.72 -8.41 18.25
N LYS A 96 18.68 -7.13 17.88
CA LYS A 96 17.43 -6.46 17.47
C LYS A 96 17.07 -6.83 16.04
N THR A 97 15.77 -6.94 15.79
CA THR A 97 15.23 -7.27 14.47
C THR A 97 14.31 -6.16 13.98
N PHE A 98 14.50 -5.75 12.73
CA PHE A 98 13.69 -4.74 12.06
C PHE A 98 13.22 -5.27 10.71
N THR A 99 11.91 -5.23 10.45
CA THR A 99 11.36 -5.65 9.15
C THR A 99 10.73 -4.45 8.46
N GLY A 100 11.06 -4.26 7.19
CA GLY A 100 10.55 -3.15 6.41
C GLY A 100 11.09 -3.11 4.98
N MET A 101 10.58 -2.15 4.22
CA MET A 101 11.09 -1.84 2.90
C MET A 101 12.33 -0.95 3.02
N MET A 102 13.40 -1.27 2.29
CA MET A 102 14.55 -0.37 2.24
C MET A 102 14.19 0.89 1.46
N GLY A 103 14.60 2.05 1.96
CA GLY A 103 14.51 3.30 1.22
C GLY A 103 15.84 4.05 1.21
N ALA A 104 15.81 5.26 0.67
CA ALA A 104 16.99 6.11 0.57
C ALA A 104 17.57 6.44 1.96
N ALA A 105 18.89 6.31 2.08
CA ALA A 105 19.68 6.57 3.28
C ALA A 105 21.07 7.14 2.90
N GLY A 106 21.80 7.65 3.89
CA GLY A 106 23.19 8.06 3.73
C GLY A 106 24.15 6.88 3.46
N PRO A 107 25.44 7.15 3.19
CA PRO A 107 26.40 6.12 2.81
C PRO A 107 26.59 5.02 3.86
N ASP A 108 26.52 5.36 5.15
CA ASP A 108 26.81 4.46 6.28
C ASP A 108 25.54 3.95 6.99
N GLU A 109 24.37 4.22 6.43
CA GLU A 109 23.08 3.89 7.03
C GLU A 109 22.19 3.08 6.09
N ILE A 110 21.30 2.31 6.67
CA ILE A 110 20.16 1.69 6.00
C ILE A 110 18.91 2.30 6.62
N MET A 111 18.01 2.78 5.77
CA MET A 111 16.69 3.22 6.19
C MET A 111 15.68 2.12 5.88
N LEU A 112 15.00 1.61 6.90
CA LEU A 112 13.86 0.73 6.77
C LEU A 112 12.56 1.49 7.04
N LEU A 113 11.61 1.42 6.11
CA LEU A 113 10.22 1.75 6.39
C LEU A 113 9.51 0.50 6.91
N THR A 114 9.15 0.53 8.19
CA THR A 114 8.37 -0.54 8.83
C THR A 114 6.90 -0.50 8.41
N GLU A 115 6.19 -1.62 8.58
CA GLU A 115 4.73 -1.71 8.32
C GLU A 115 3.91 -0.67 9.10
N ALA A 116 4.41 -0.17 10.23
CA ALA A 116 3.77 0.90 11.00
C ALA A 116 3.87 2.30 10.33
N GLY A 117 4.59 2.40 9.21
CA GLY A 117 4.95 3.65 8.53
C GLY A 117 6.04 4.44 9.25
N LYS A 118 6.85 3.78 10.10
CA LYS A 118 7.99 4.42 10.78
C LYS A 118 9.29 4.16 10.03
N ARG A 119 10.08 5.21 9.81
CA ARG A 119 11.44 5.13 9.28
C ARG A 119 12.39 4.75 10.42
N GLN A 120 13.16 3.70 10.22
CA GLN A 120 14.21 3.24 11.12
C GLN A 120 15.55 3.42 10.43
N MET A 121 16.43 4.21 11.02
CA MET A 121 17.81 4.37 10.57
C MET A 121 18.68 3.40 11.34
N ILE A 122 19.39 2.53 10.62
CA ILE A 122 20.27 1.51 11.16
C ILE A 122 21.64 1.74 10.57
N LYS A 123 22.68 1.85 11.41
CA LYS A 123 24.05 1.99 10.91
C LYS A 123 24.49 0.66 10.30
N LYS A 124 25.12 0.70 9.13
CA LYS A 124 25.58 -0.52 8.44
C LYS A 124 26.56 -1.35 9.26
N GLN A 125 27.37 -0.69 10.08
CA GLN A 125 28.32 -1.34 10.98
C GLN A 125 27.67 -2.11 12.14
N ASP A 126 26.38 -1.88 12.41
CA ASP A 126 25.65 -2.55 13.49
C ASP A 126 24.77 -3.70 12.92
N VAL A 127 24.89 -4.01 11.63
CA VAL A 127 24.09 -5.02 10.91
C VAL A 127 24.83 -6.35 10.88
N ASP A 128 24.18 -7.37 11.43
CA ASP A 128 24.64 -8.75 11.41
C ASP A 128 24.12 -9.45 10.13
N GLU A 129 22.81 -9.41 9.91
CA GLU A 129 22.17 -10.08 8.76
C GLU A 129 21.12 -9.21 8.07
N ILE A 130 21.00 -9.39 6.75
CA ILE A 130 19.92 -8.83 5.92
C ILE A 130 19.23 -9.97 5.18
N ILE A 131 17.97 -10.23 5.54
CA ILE A 131 17.21 -11.39 5.06
C ILE A 131 16.05 -10.90 4.17
N PRO A 132 15.98 -11.29 2.89
CA PRO A 132 14.83 -10.98 2.06
C PRO A 132 13.59 -11.74 2.55
N VAL A 133 12.44 -11.06 2.61
CA VAL A 133 11.16 -11.66 3.01
C VAL A 133 10.14 -11.57 1.89
N LYS A 134 9.38 -12.66 1.71
CA LYS A 134 8.28 -12.73 0.74
C LYS A 134 7.00 -12.03 1.20
N LYS A 135 6.99 -11.50 2.42
CA LYS A 135 5.87 -10.72 2.97
C LYS A 135 5.98 -9.28 2.48
N SER A 136 4.87 -8.68 2.07
CA SER A 136 4.82 -7.27 1.69
C SER A 136 5.05 -6.36 2.91
N ALA A 137 5.69 -5.22 2.68
CA ALA A 137 5.74 -4.13 3.65
C ALA A 137 4.39 -3.39 3.80
N MET A 138 3.46 -3.57 2.85
CA MET A 138 2.09 -3.08 2.99
C MET A 138 1.37 -3.93 4.04
N PRO A 139 0.84 -3.33 5.12
CA PRO A 139 0.21 -4.08 6.20
C PRO A 139 -1.03 -4.86 5.73
N ASP A 140 -1.24 -6.03 6.31
CA ASP A 140 -2.51 -6.75 6.19
C ASP A 140 -3.62 -6.04 6.99
N GLY A 141 -4.88 -6.25 6.60
CA GLY A 141 -6.03 -5.81 7.39
C GLY A 141 -6.30 -4.30 7.39
N LEU A 142 -5.69 -3.52 6.49
CA LEU A 142 -5.91 -2.06 6.39
C LEU A 142 -7.40 -1.68 6.25
N LEU A 143 -8.18 -2.47 5.51
CA LEU A 143 -9.61 -2.23 5.34
C LEU A 143 -10.43 -2.49 6.62
N ASN A 144 -9.89 -3.20 7.62
CA ASN A 144 -10.62 -3.47 8.87
C ASN A 144 -10.88 -2.19 9.68
N LEU A 145 -10.05 -1.15 9.45
CA LEU A 145 -10.20 0.20 10.02
C LEU A 145 -11.39 0.97 9.43
N LEU A 146 -11.92 0.49 8.31
CA LEU A 146 -12.98 1.14 7.56
C LEU A 146 -14.32 0.44 7.80
N SER A 147 -15.40 1.20 7.71
CA SER A 147 -16.74 0.68 7.44
C SER A 147 -16.83 0.15 6.01
N LYS A 148 -17.88 -0.63 5.70
CA LYS A 148 -18.09 -1.14 4.34
C LYS A 148 -18.16 0.00 3.32
N ALA A 149 -18.93 1.05 3.62
CA ALA A 149 -19.08 2.21 2.73
C ALA A 149 -17.75 2.92 2.48
N GLU A 150 -16.94 3.13 3.53
CA GLU A 150 -15.59 3.70 3.40
C GLU A 150 -14.67 2.82 2.55
N ALA A 151 -14.68 1.49 2.75
CA ALA A 151 -13.86 0.57 1.97
C ALA A 151 -14.24 0.58 0.48
N ILE A 152 -15.55 0.63 0.17
CA ILE A 152 -16.05 0.74 -1.20
C ILE A 152 -15.61 2.06 -1.83
N GLN A 153 -15.81 3.20 -1.14
CA GLN A 153 -15.42 4.50 -1.69
C GLN A 153 -13.91 4.67 -1.80
N LEU A 154 -13.10 4.04 -0.94
CA LEU A 154 -11.64 3.99 -1.09
C LEU A 154 -11.22 3.38 -2.42
N ILE A 155 -11.72 2.18 -2.75
CA ILE A 155 -11.36 1.51 -4.00
C ILE A 155 -11.87 2.29 -5.21
N ARG A 156 -13.05 2.91 -5.10
CA ARG A 156 -13.59 3.76 -6.17
C ARG A 156 -12.79 5.04 -6.37
N TYR A 157 -12.34 5.67 -5.29
CA TYR A 157 -11.47 6.83 -5.29
C TYR A 157 -10.13 6.53 -5.96
N LEU A 158 -9.49 5.40 -5.65
CA LEU A 158 -8.29 4.94 -6.35
C LEU A 158 -8.58 4.58 -7.82
N GLY A 159 -9.84 4.29 -8.15
CA GLY A 159 -10.33 4.08 -9.51
C GLY A 159 -10.52 5.36 -10.34
N THR A 160 -10.26 6.55 -9.79
CA THR A 160 -10.29 7.82 -10.53
C THR A 160 -8.89 8.35 -10.81
N LEU A 161 -8.81 9.51 -11.46
CA LEU A 161 -7.61 10.33 -11.47
C LEU A 161 -7.81 11.45 -10.44
N PRO A 162 -6.82 11.75 -9.59
CA PRO A 162 -6.93 12.88 -8.67
C PRO A 162 -6.91 14.20 -9.46
N GLU A 163 -7.53 15.22 -8.88
CA GLU A 163 -7.57 16.55 -9.47
C GLU A 163 -6.14 17.10 -9.68
N GLY A 164 -5.90 17.70 -10.85
CA GLY A 164 -4.57 18.20 -11.24
C GLY A 164 -3.60 17.14 -11.79
N ALA A 165 -3.95 15.84 -11.76
CA ALA A 165 -3.15 14.82 -12.42
C ALA A 165 -3.18 15.01 -13.95
N SER A 166 -2.00 15.12 -14.56
CA SER A 166 -1.90 15.30 -16.01
C SER A 166 -2.45 14.09 -16.75
N ASP A 167 -3.28 14.31 -17.76
CA ASP A 167 -3.76 13.23 -18.62
C ASP A 167 -2.64 12.55 -19.43
N LYS A 168 -1.45 13.16 -19.49
CA LYS A 168 -0.31 12.70 -20.29
C LYS A 168 0.65 11.78 -19.52
N TYR A 169 0.19 11.03 -18.52
CA TYR A 169 1.04 10.07 -17.81
C TYR A 169 1.81 9.16 -18.78
N ARG A 170 3.11 9.40 -18.90
CA ARG A 170 4.06 8.48 -19.53
C ARG A 170 4.84 7.85 -18.38
N HIS A 171 4.66 6.55 -18.19
CA HIS A 171 5.61 5.77 -17.41
C HIS A 171 6.97 5.96 -18.09
N LYS A 172 7.91 6.65 -17.44
CA LYS A 172 9.32 6.36 -17.71
C LYS A 172 9.55 5.03 -17.00
N LEU A 173 9.46 3.94 -17.75
CA LEU A 173 10.18 2.73 -17.35
C LEU A 173 11.67 3.11 -17.36
N PRO A 174 12.47 2.70 -16.37
CA PRO A 174 13.91 2.62 -16.56
C PRO A 174 14.25 1.70 -17.75
#